data_AF-A0A3C1L7W4-F1
#
_entry.id   AF-A0A3C1L7W4-F1
#
_cell.length_a   1.000
_cell.length_b   1.000
_cell.length_c   1.000
_cell.angle_alpha   90.00
_cell.angle_beta   90.00
_cell.angle_gamma   90.00
#
_symmetry.space_group_name_H-M   'P 1'
#
loop_
_entity.id
_entity.type
_entity.pdbx_description
1 polymer ?
#
loop_
_entity_poly.entity_id
_entity_poly.type
_entity_poly.pdbx_seq_one_letter_code
_entity_poly.pdbx_strand_id
1 'polypeptide(L)'
;MTAAALLADAVGTFCAQIGEQLAALSNKPAVGFLADVANEASNIVGGVLAADGRCTDGELDAYLDVIGPLLQPPLVVSNMAARELQLFGDTTEQLSRPSVLFDLLCRADAQRGSQRSHLYYEHALRLAHVAAALDLVPSASELTAIDGFRSAMLQHLDSFGIARPGRPAVTAAPLPSSTTPAASSVAPTPTPTTAPAPAPARSLTDLLAELDRLRGPGNVKAQ
;
A
#
# COMPACT_ATOMS: atom_id res chain seq x y z
N MET A 1 -18.47 14.05 11.32
CA MET A 1 -17.10 14.28 10.79
C MET A 1 -17.24 14.41 9.29
N THR A 2 -16.76 15.50 8.68
CA THR A 2 -16.84 15.71 7.22
C THR A 2 -15.77 14.90 6.49
N ALA A 3 -15.92 14.66 5.18
CA ALA A 3 -14.93 13.94 4.39
C ALA A 3 -13.57 14.68 4.38
N ALA A 4 -13.57 16.00 4.27
CA ALA A 4 -12.36 16.82 4.42
C ALA A 4 -11.67 16.67 5.78
N ALA A 5 -12.44 16.52 6.88
CA ALA A 5 -11.86 16.27 8.20
C ALA A 5 -11.22 14.87 8.31
N LEU A 6 -11.80 13.86 7.63
CA LEU A 6 -11.18 12.54 7.52
C LEU A 6 -9.89 12.59 6.70
N LEU A 7 -9.86 13.36 5.62
CA LEU A 7 -8.65 13.58 4.83
C LEU A 7 -7.56 14.26 5.67
N ALA A 8 -7.92 15.31 6.42
CA ALA A 8 -6.98 15.98 7.32
C ALA A 8 -6.39 15.04 8.38
N ASP A 9 -7.22 14.21 9.02
CA ASP A 9 -6.76 13.20 9.97
C ASP A 9 -5.83 12.17 9.33
N ALA A 10 -6.20 11.67 8.14
CA ALA A 10 -5.40 10.68 7.41
C ALA A 10 -4.04 11.25 6.97
N VAL A 11 -4.01 12.47 6.43
CA VAL A 11 -2.78 13.18 6.03
C VAL A 11 -1.91 13.47 7.25
N GLY A 12 -2.49 13.99 8.34
CA GLY A 12 -1.76 14.24 9.58
C GLY A 12 -1.14 12.97 10.16
N THR A 13 -1.91 11.88 10.18
CA THR A 13 -1.44 10.57 10.65
C THR A 13 -0.30 10.05 9.76
N PHE A 14 -0.45 10.09 8.45
CA PHE A 14 0.58 9.65 7.51
C PHE A 14 1.87 10.46 7.67
N CYS A 15 1.77 11.79 7.71
CA CYS A 15 2.91 12.68 7.91
C CYS A 15 3.66 12.40 9.21
N ALA A 16 2.93 12.20 10.31
CA ALA A 16 3.53 11.88 11.60
C ALA A 16 4.23 10.51 11.57
N GLN A 17 3.51 9.45 11.17
CA GLN A 17 4.02 8.08 11.24
C GLN A 17 5.22 7.85 10.31
N ILE A 18 5.16 8.35 9.08
CA ILE A 18 6.25 8.17 8.12
C ILE A 18 7.43 9.12 8.42
N GLY A 19 7.14 10.33 8.89
CA GLY A 19 8.16 11.25 9.39
C GLY A 19 8.98 10.64 10.54
N GLU A 20 8.32 9.92 11.46
CA GLU A 20 9.00 9.19 12.53
C GLU A 20 9.90 8.05 12.01
N GLN A 21 9.45 7.31 10.99
CA GLN A 21 10.28 6.26 10.38
C GLN A 21 11.53 6.84 9.72
N LEU A 22 11.39 7.96 9.00
CA LEU A 22 12.53 8.66 8.37
C LEU A 22 13.48 9.27 9.41
N ALA A 23 12.93 9.84 10.49
CA ALA A 23 13.71 10.33 11.62
C ALA A 23 14.57 9.23 12.24
N ALA A 24 13.97 8.06 12.50
CA ALA A 24 14.67 6.91 13.05
C ALA A 24 15.76 6.35 12.11
N LEU A 25 15.54 6.39 10.80
CA LEU A 25 16.54 5.93 9.82
C LEU A 25 17.71 6.89 9.66
N SER A 26 17.45 8.19 9.70
CA SER A 26 18.43 9.25 9.43
C SER A 26 19.09 9.83 10.68
N ASN A 27 18.59 9.49 11.87
CA ASN A 27 18.95 10.10 13.15
C ASN A 27 18.81 11.64 13.14
N LYS A 28 17.76 12.14 12.48
CA LYS A 28 17.39 13.56 12.38
C LYS A 28 15.97 13.76 12.94
N PRO A 29 15.60 14.97 13.37
CA PRO A 29 14.24 15.21 13.88
C PRO A 29 13.19 15.07 12.77
N ALA A 30 12.03 14.48 13.09
CA ALA A 30 10.94 14.21 12.16
C ALA A 30 10.42 15.46 11.43
N VAL A 31 10.45 16.62 12.09
CA VAL A 31 10.04 17.91 11.51
C VAL A 31 10.81 18.27 10.23
N GLY A 32 12.05 17.77 10.09
CA GLY A 32 12.87 18.00 8.90
C GLY A 32 12.39 17.24 7.65
N PHE A 33 11.50 16.27 7.79
CA PHE A 33 10.95 15.45 6.70
C PHE A 33 9.52 15.80 6.34
N LEU A 34 8.91 16.79 6.99
CA LEU A 34 7.49 17.11 6.79
C LEU A 34 7.19 17.47 5.34
N ALA A 35 8.08 18.22 4.68
CA ALA A 35 7.92 18.58 3.26
C ALA A 35 7.94 17.35 2.34
N ASP A 36 8.90 16.43 2.56
CA ASP A 36 9.03 15.21 1.76
C ASP A 36 7.80 14.30 1.92
N VAL A 37 7.33 14.13 3.15
CA VAL A 37 6.17 13.28 3.44
C VAL A 37 4.85 13.94 3.00
N ALA A 38 4.75 15.27 3.08
CA ALA A 38 3.60 16.01 2.54
C ALA A 38 3.53 15.90 1.00
N ASN A 39 4.68 15.98 0.32
CA ASN A 39 4.75 15.73 -1.13
C ASN A 39 4.35 14.29 -1.47
N GLU A 40 4.76 13.30 -0.67
CA GLU A 40 4.33 11.92 -0.86
C GLU A 40 2.81 11.76 -0.69
N ALA A 41 2.23 12.34 0.37
CA ALA A 41 0.78 12.35 0.58
C ALA A 41 0.04 13.05 -0.57
N SER A 42 0.58 14.17 -1.05
CA SER A 42 0.10 14.93 -2.20
C SER A 42 0.05 14.07 -3.47
N ASN A 43 1.10 13.30 -3.74
CA ASN A 43 1.15 12.41 -4.91
C ASN A 43 0.13 11.28 -4.81
N ILE A 44 -0.03 10.68 -3.63
CA ILE A 44 -1.02 9.61 -3.40
C ILE A 44 -2.44 10.13 -3.60
N VAL A 45 -2.79 11.24 -2.96
CA VAL A 45 -4.14 11.81 -3.03
C VAL A 45 -4.42 12.34 -4.43
N GLY A 46 -3.50 13.11 -5.02
CA GLY A 46 -3.66 13.63 -6.38
C GLY A 46 -3.82 12.52 -7.42
N GLY A 47 -3.05 11.44 -7.32
CA GLY A 47 -3.13 10.31 -8.25
C GLY A 47 -4.45 9.54 -8.16
N VAL A 48 -5.11 9.54 -7.01
CA VAL A 48 -6.47 8.99 -6.88
C VAL A 48 -7.48 9.96 -7.48
N LEU A 49 -7.46 11.23 -7.07
CA LEU A 49 -8.41 12.25 -7.55
C LEU A 49 -8.36 12.45 -9.07
N ALA A 50 -7.20 12.22 -9.70
CA ALA A 50 -7.05 12.35 -11.14
C ALA A 50 -7.40 11.08 -11.94
N ALA A 51 -7.77 9.98 -11.28
CA ALA A 51 -7.89 8.67 -11.92
C ALA A 51 -8.94 8.63 -13.04
N ASP A 52 -10.03 9.39 -12.94
CA ASP A 52 -11.07 9.48 -13.95
C ASP A 52 -10.96 10.73 -14.86
N GLY A 53 -9.90 11.53 -14.66
CA GLY A 53 -9.65 12.78 -15.38
C GLY A 53 -10.58 13.93 -14.98
N ARG A 54 -11.29 13.82 -13.86
CA ARG A 54 -12.18 14.86 -13.33
C ARG A 54 -11.79 15.13 -11.87
N CYS A 55 -11.87 16.39 -11.46
CA CYS A 55 -11.81 16.73 -10.05
C CYS A 55 -12.96 17.68 -9.73
N THR A 56 -13.84 17.25 -8.84
CA THR A 56 -14.98 18.03 -8.37
C THR A 56 -14.51 19.24 -7.57
N ASP A 57 -15.38 20.25 -7.37
CA ASP A 57 -15.03 21.39 -6.52
C ASP A 57 -14.77 20.93 -5.08
N GLY A 58 -15.54 19.95 -4.58
CA GLY A 58 -15.36 19.43 -3.22
C GLY A 58 -14.03 18.70 -3.02
N GLU A 59 -13.57 17.95 -4.01
CA GLU A 59 -12.26 17.30 -3.99
C GLU A 59 -11.12 18.32 -4.03
N LEU A 60 -11.22 19.33 -4.90
CA LEU A 60 -10.22 20.38 -5.02
C LEU A 60 -10.17 21.24 -3.76
N ASP A 61 -11.31 21.64 -3.22
CA ASP A 61 -11.39 22.40 -1.96
C ASP A 61 -10.74 21.60 -0.83
N ALA A 62 -11.12 20.32 -0.66
CA ALA A 62 -10.55 19.46 0.37
C ALA A 62 -9.03 19.27 0.22
N TYR A 63 -8.55 19.08 -1.01
CA TYR A 63 -7.12 18.94 -1.30
C TYR A 63 -6.37 20.25 -1.00
N LEU A 64 -6.86 21.39 -1.49
CA LEU A 64 -6.22 22.69 -1.32
C LEU A 64 -6.25 23.16 0.13
N ASP A 65 -7.28 22.84 0.89
CA ASP A 65 -7.37 23.19 2.32
C ASP A 65 -6.47 22.31 3.19
N VAL A 66 -6.35 21.02 2.89
CA VAL A 66 -5.64 20.05 3.74
C VAL A 66 -4.16 19.91 3.36
N ILE A 67 -3.87 19.72 2.07
CA ILE A 67 -2.53 19.43 1.57
C ILE A 67 -1.84 20.70 1.10
N GLY A 68 -2.57 21.62 0.47
CA GLY A 68 -2.02 22.88 -0.06
C GLY A 68 -1.10 23.65 0.91
N PRO A 69 -1.46 23.83 2.19
CA PRO A 69 -0.63 24.53 3.17
C PRO A 69 0.64 23.79 3.58
N LEU A 70 0.69 22.46 3.36
CA LEU A 70 1.82 21.60 3.75
C LEU A 70 2.92 21.56 2.68
N LEU A 71 2.59 21.93 1.44
CA LEU A 71 3.53 21.94 0.32
C LEU A 71 4.55 23.08 0.45
N GLN A 72 5.68 22.94 -0.25
CA GLN A 72 6.75 23.94 -0.28
C GLN A 72 7.12 24.30 -1.73
N PRO A 73 6.81 25.53 -2.19
CA PRO A 73 6.02 26.56 -1.50
C PRO A 73 4.55 26.13 -1.27
N PRO A 74 3.84 26.72 -0.29
CA PRO A 74 2.42 26.44 -0.09
C PRO A 74 1.61 26.73 -1.35
N LEU A 75 0.71 25.83 -1.69
CA LEU A 75 -0.12 25.94 -2.88
C LEU A 75 -1.36 26.78 -2.56
N VAL A 76 -1.40 28.00 -3.07
CA VAL A 76 -2.51 28.95 -2.87
C VAL A 76 -3.06 29.34 -4.24
N VAL A 77 -4.04 28.58 -4.72
CA VAL A 77 -4.69 28.77 -6.01
C VAL A 77 -6.20 28.60 -5.88
N SER A 78 -6.97 29.13 -6.83
CA SER A 78 -8.40 28.81 -6.93
C SER A 78 -8.62 27.45 -7.61
N ASN A 79 -9.79 26.84 -7.41
CA ASN A 79 -10.17 25.60 -8.13
C ASN A 79 -10.10 25.76 -9.65
N MET A 80 -10.48 26.94 -10.16
CA MET A 80 -10.37 27.25 -11.59
C MET A 80 -8.91 27.19 -12.05
N ALA A 81 -8.00 27.85 -11.33
CA ALA A 81 -6.58 27.85 -11.65
C ALA A 81 -5.96 26.44 -11.50
N ALA A 82 -6.36 25.66 -10.49
CA ALA A 82 -5.90 24.28 -10.31
C ALA A 82 -6.26 23.39 -11.51
N ARG A 83 -7.45 23.58 -12.09
CA ARG A 83 -7.89 22.88 -13.31
C ARG A 83 -7.15 23.35 -14.55
N GLU A 84 -6.99 24.66 -14.73
CA GLU A 84 -6.26 25.24 -15.87
C GLU A 84 -4.80 24.78 -15.91
N LEU A 85 -4.17 24.66 -14.74
CA LEU A 85 -2.80 24.16 -14.59
C LEU A 85 -2.68 22.64 -14.69
N GLN A 86 -3.80 21.92 -14.79
CA GLN A 86 -3.84 20.45 -14.76
C GLN A 86 -3.01 19.89 -13.60
N LEU A 87 -3.28 20.38 -12.38
CA LEU A 87 -2.47 20.14 -11.18
C LEU A 87 -2.07 18.66 -10.94
N PHE A 88 -2.88 17.73 -11.44
CA PHE A 88 -2.70 16.30 -11.25
C PHE A 88 -2.38 15.49 -12.52
N GLY A 89 -2.08 16.13 -13.64
CA GLY A 89 -2.05 15.52 -14.98
C GLY A 89 -1.26 14.20 -15.09
N ASP A 90 -0.13 14.07 -14.38
CA ASP A 90 0.73 12.89 -14.43
C ASP A 90 0.64 11.99 -13.18
N THR A 91 -0.14 12.39 -12.18
CA THR A 91 -0.09 11.76 -10.85
C THR A 91 -0.68 10.35 -10.83
N THR A 92 -1.67 10.05 -11.65
CA THR A 92 -2.25 8.70 -11.77
C THR A 92 -1.24 7.68 -12.31
N GLU A 93 -0.45 8.07 -13.33
CA GLU A 93 0.61 7.19 -13.84
C GLU A 93 1.70 7.00 -12.77
N GLN A 94 2.08 8.06 -12.09
CA GLN A 94 3.07 8.00 -11.01
C GLN A 94 2.61 7.08 -9.86
N LEU A 95 1.31 7.10 -9.52
CA LEU A 95 0.73 6.25 -8.49
C LEU A 95 0.82 4.75 -8.82
N SER A 96 0.90 4.40 -10.11
CA SER A 96 1.10 3.00 -10.55
C SER A 96 2.52 2.47 -10.30
N ARG A 97 3.45 3.32 -9.85
CA ARG A 97 4.85 2.98 -9.57
C ARG A 97 5.16 3.14 -8.08
N PRO A 98 6.01 2.27 -7.51
CA PRO A 98 6.56 2.50 -6.17
C PRO A 98 7.30 3.84 -6.10
N SER A 99 6.99 4.65 -5.07
CA SER A 99 7.68 5.91 -4.87
C SER A 99 9.10 5.72 -4.34
N VAL A 100 9.93 6.75 -4.49
CA VAL A 100 11.30 6.76 -3.98
C VAL A 100 11.32 6.61 -2.45
N LEU A 101 10.35 7.23 -1.76
CA LEU A 101 10.22 7.11 -0.32
C LEU A 101 9.92 5.66 0.06
N PHE A 102 8.99 5.01 -0.63
CA PHE A 102 8.66 3.61 -0.35
C PHE A 102 9.83 2.66 -0.62
N ASP A 103 10.56 2.84 -1.72
CA ASP A 103 11.78 2.07 -2.04
C ASP A 103 12.84 2.23 -0.94
N LEU A 104 13.05 3.46 -0.43
CA LEU A 104 13.98 3.72 0.68
C LEU A 104 13.60 2.91 1.93
N LEU A 105 12.31 2.89 2.29
CA LEU A 105 11.82 2.14 3.45
C LEU A 105 11.96 0.63 3.25
N CYS A 106 11.66 0.13 2.05
CA CYS A 106 11.84 -1.29 1.72
C CYS A 106 13.31 -1.72 1.82
N ARG A 107 14.24 -0.92 1.27
CA ARG A 107 15.68 -1.18 1.40
C ARG A 107 16.13 -1.20 2.85
N ALA A 108 15.61 -0.29 3.67
CA ALA A 108 15.94 -0.24 5.09
C ALA A 108 15.42 -1.48 5.85
N ASP A 109 14.20 -1.92 5.55
CA ASP A 109 13.61 -3.13 6.14
C ASP A 109 14.37 -4.39 5.71
N ALA A 110 14.74 -4.52 4.44
CA ALA A 110 15.51 -5.66 3.94
C ALA A 110 16.89 -5.79 4.63
N GLN A 111 17.49 -4.68 5.05
CA GLN A 111 18.79 -4.68 5.73
C GLN A 111 18.69 -4.89 7.24
N ARG A 112 17.64 -4.35 7.90
CA ARG A 112 17.55 -4.25 9.36
C ARG A 112 16.42 -5.07 9.99
N GLY A 113 15.58 -5.72 9.19
CA GLY A 113 14.47 -6.57 9.66
C GLY A 113 13.34 -5.81 10.36
N SER A 114 13.11 -4.55 10.01
CA SER A 114 12.01 -3.72 10.53
C SER A 114 10.73 -3.83 9.70
N GLN A 115 9.66 -3.14 10.12
CA GLN A 115 8.35 -3.12 9.46
C GLN A 115 7.97 -1.71 8.94
N ARG A 116 8.94 -0.89 8.54
CA ARG A 116 8.69 0.51 8.14
C ARG A 116 7.85 0.60 6.87
N SER A 117 8.16 -0.26 5.90
CA SER A 117 7.43 -0.42 4.65
C SER A 117 5.99 -0.91 4.86
N HIS A 118 5.72 -1.69 5.91
CA HIS A 118 4.36 -2.12 6.25
C HIS A 118 3.52 -0.95 6.78
N LEU A 119 4.10 -0.15 7.68
CA LEU A 119 3.44 1.07 8.18
C LEU A 119 3.17 2.05 7.04
N TYR A 120 4.13 2.23 6.14
CA TYR A 120 3.93 3.00 4.92
C TYR A 120 2.76 2.47 4.10
N TYR A 121 2.76 1.18 3.77
CA TYR A 121 1.72 0.55 2.98
C TYR A 121 0.32 0.74 3.58
N GLU A 122 0.18 0.57 4.89
CA GLU A 122 -1.09 0.74 5.59
C GLU A 122 -1.60 2.18 5.52
N HIS A 123 -0.76 3.15 5.87
CA HIS A 123 -1.17 4.56 5.88
C HIS A 123 -1.35 5.13 4.48
N ALA A 124 -0.55 4.69 3.50
CA ALA A 124 -0.70 5.09 2.10
C ALA A 124 -2.02 4.58 1.50
N LEU A 125 -2.41 3.33 1.79
CA LEU A 125 -3.72 2.82 1.36
C LEU A 125 -4.88 3.50 2.08
N ARG A 126 -4.73 3.81 3.37
CA ARG A 126 -5.72 4.59 4.10
C ARG A 126 -5.93 5.96 3.43
N LEU A 127 -4.86 6.66 3.07
CA LEU A 127 -4.94 7.92 2.33
C LEU A 127 -5.69 7.75 1.01
N ALA A 128 -5.30 6.76 0.20
CA ALA A 128 -5.91 6.52 -1.10
C ALA A 128 -7.42 6.24 -1.01
N HIS A 129 -7.85 5.45 -0.02
CA HIS A 129 -9.27 5.19 0.21
C HIS A 129 -10.04 6.41 0.75
N VAL A 130 -9.42 7.22 1.62
CA VAL A 130 -10.04 8.44 2.13
C VAL A 130 -10.18 9.48 1.02
N ALA A 131 -9.22 9.58 0.10
CA ALA A 131 -9.28 10.44 -1.08
C ALA A 131 -10.46 10.06 -1.97
N ALA A 132 -10.60 8.79 -2.34
CA ALA A 132 -11.74 8.32 -3.14
C ALA A 132 -13.10 8.45 -2.44
N ALA A 133 -13.11 8.57 -1.11
CA ALA A 133 -14.32 8.77 -0.32
C ALA A 133 -14.66 10.26 -0.08
N LEU A 134 -13.93 11.20 -0.71
CA LEU A 134 -14.31 12.62 -0.71
C LEU A 134 -15.64 12.83 -1.45
N ASP A 135 -15.80 12.11 -2.55
CA ASP A 135 -17.06 12.02 -3.28
C ASP A 135 -18.03 11.04 -2.61
N LEU A 136 -19.33 11.23 -2.88
CA LEU A 136 -20.39 10.37 -2.32
C LEU A 136 -20.24 8.91 -2.76
N VAL A 137 -19.70 8.68 -3.95
CA VAL A 137 -19.49 7.36 -4.52
C VAL A 137 -18.15 7.36 -5.26
N PRO A 138 -17.17 6.55 -4.82
CA PRO A 138 -15.94 6.31 -5.56
C PRO A 138 -16.24 5.82 -6.98
N SER A 139 -15.57 6.40 -7.97
CA SER A 139 -15.60 5.95 -9.35
C SER A 139 -14.87 4.61 -9.54
N ALA A 140 -15.22 3.90 -10.61
CA ALA A 140 -14.52 2.66 -10.97
C ALA A 140 -13.04 2.90 -11.30
N SER A 141 -12.70 4.07 -11.87
CA SER A 141 -11.32 4.44 -12.21
C SER A 141 -10.48 4.67 -10.96
N GLU A 142 -11.00 5.35 -9.94
CA GLU A 142 -10.31 5.52 -8.65
C GLU A 142 -10.06 4.18 -7.96
N LEU A 143 -11.07 3.30 -7.91
CA LEU A 143 -10.88 1.96 -7.34
C LEU A 143 -9.83 1.16 -8.11
N THR A 144 -9.82 1.26 -9.44
CA THR A 144 -8.78 0.64 -10.29
C THR A 144 -7.40 1.22 -10.00
N ALA A 145 -7.28 2.53 -9.80
CA ALA A 145 -6.03 3.20 -9.44
C ALA A 145 -5.53 2.74 -8.07
N ILE A 146 -6.42 2.62 -7.08
CA ILE A 146 -6.07 2.11 -5.74
C ILE A 146 -5.60 0.66 -5.80
N ASP A 147 -6.28 -0.20 -6.56
CA ASP A 147 -5.88 -1.60 -6.73
C ASP A 147 -4.53 -1.73 -7.47
N GLY A 148 -4.29 -0.87 -8.46
CA GLY A 148 -3.01 -0.76 -9.15
C GLY A 148 -1.89 -0.33 -8.20
N PHE A 149 -2.12 0.73 -7.43
CA PHE A 149 -1.19 1.23 -6.41
C PHE A 149 -0.84 0.16 -5.37
N ARG A 150 -1.87 -0.50 -4.84
CA ARG A 150 -1.72 -1.63 -3.92
C ARG A 150 -0.86 -2.74 -4.52
N SER A 151 -1.15 -3.12 -5.75
CA SER A 151 -0.44 -4.19 -6.45
C SER A 151 1.03 -3.83 -6.67
N ALA A 152 1.31 -2.59 -7.09
CA ALA A 152 2.67 -2.09 -7.27
C ALA A 152 3.48 -2.13 -5.97
N MET A 153 2.89 -1.68 -4.85
CA MET A 153 3.57 -1.75 -3.55
C MET A 153 3.85 -3.19 -3.11
N LEU A 154 2.88 -4.10 -3.25
CA LEU A 154 3.06 -5.50 -2.87
C LEU A 154 4.13 -6.21 -3.72
N GLN A 155 4.15 -5.95 -5.03
CA GLN A 155 5.19 -6.48 -5.92
C GLN A 155 6.57 -5.94 -5.54
N HIS A 156 6.65 -4.68 -5.13
CA HIS A 156 7.90 -4.08 -4.69
C HIS A 156 8.40 -4.71 -3.38
N LEU A 157 7.53 -4.94 -2.40
CA LEU A 157 7.88 -5.70 -1.19
C LEU A 157 8.43 -7.10 -1.51
N ASP A 158 7.76 -7.82 -2.42
CA ASP A 158 8.22 -9.15 -2.86
C ASP A 158 9.61 -9.08 -3.51
N SER A 159 9.92 -8.01 -4.25
CA SER A 159 11.24 -7.83 -4.88
C SER A 159 12.39 -7.69 -3.88
N PHE A 160 12.09 -7.26 -2.65
CA PHE A 160 13.03 -7.21 -1.52
C PHE A 160 12.96 -8.46 -0.62
N GLY A 161 12.10 -9.43 -0.94
CA GLY A 161 11.86 -10.60 -0.09
C GLY A 161 11.17 -10.27 1.24
N ILE A 162 10.51 -9.11 1.33
CA ILE A 162 9.78 -8.69 2.53
C ILE A 162 8.44 -9.42 2.56
N ALA A 163 8.10 -10.00 3.71
CA ALA A 163 6.84 -10.72 3.87
C ALA A 163 5.65 -9.77 3.67
N ARG A 164 4.68 -10.13 2.83
CA ARG A 164 3.52 -9.27 2.59
C ARG A 164 2.75 -8.95 3.88
N PRO A 165 2.22 -7.72 4.05
CA PRO A 165 1.34 -7.37 5.16
C PRO A 165 0.16 -8.35 5.28
N GLY A 166 -0.13 -8.80 6.50
CA GLY A 166 -1.22 -9.74 6.79
C GLY A 166 -0.92 -11.21 6.48
N ARG A 167 0.27 -11.56 5.95
CA ARG A 167 0.73 -12.95 5.90
C ARG A 167 1.68 -13.23 7.08
N PRO A 168 1.55 -14.37 7.77
CA PRO A 168 2.58 -14.79 8.72
C PRO A 168 3.91 -14.90 7.98
N ALA A 169 4.99 -14.44 8.61
CA ALA A 169 6.33 -14.55 8.06
C ALA A 169 6.60 -16.03 7.78
N VAL A 170 6.71 -16.39 6.49
CA VAL A 170 7.15 -17.73 6.12
C VAL A 170 8.62 -17.79 6.53
N THR A 171 8.92 -18.53 7.60
CA THR A 171 10.29 -18.87 7.93
C THR A 171 10.89 -19.53 6.69
N ALA A 172 11.79 -18.83 6.00
CA ALA A 172 12.47 -19.37 4.84
C ALA A 172 13.14 -20.67 5.28
N ALA A 173 12.66 -21.81 4.75
CA ALA A 173 13.38 -23.06 4.88
C ALA A 173 14.78 -22.85 4.26
N PRO A 174 15.86 -23.38 4.85
CA PRO A 174 17.20 -23.14 4.35
C PRO A 174 17.28 -23.57 2.89
N LEU A 175 17.75 -22.67 2.01
CA LEU A 175 18.11 -23.08 0.65
C LEU A 175 19.17 -24.18 0.75
N PRO A 176 19.05 -25.30 0.02
CA PRO A 176 20.11 -26.29 -0.02
C PRO A 176 21.35 -25.64 -0.65
N SER A 177 22.42 -25.57 0.13
CA SER A 177 23.74 -25.12 -0.32
C SER A 177 24.18 -25.94 -1.53
N SER A 178 24.26 -25.29 -2.69
CA SER A 178 24.88 -25.86 -3.88
C SER A 178 26.40 -25.89 -3.70
N THR A 179 26.92 -27.03 -3.23
CA THR A 179 28.35 -27.34 -3.32
C THR A 179 28.54 -28.33 -4.47
N THR A 180 29.10 -27.85 -5.58
CA THR A 180 29.69 -28.68 -6.63
C THR A 180 30.94 -29.38 -6.05
N PRO A 181 31.15 -30.67 -6.33
CA PRO A 181 32.20 -31.00 -7.29
C PRO A 181 31.79 -32.10 -8.29
N ALA A 182 32.39 -32.03 -9.47
CA ALA A 182 32.30 -33.05 -10.51
C ALA A 182 33.07 -34.33 -10.12
N ALA A 183 32.48 -35.50 -10.36
CA ALA A 183 33.08 -36.67 -11.03
C ALA A 183 32.09 -37.85 -11.06
N SER A 184 32.00 -38.50 -12.22
CA SER A 184 31.12 -39.64 -12.53
C SER A 184 31.35 -40.86 -11.64
N SER A 185 30.26 -41.50 -11.19
CA SER A 185 30.22 -42.94 -10.94
C SER A 185 28.80 -43.49 -11.14
N VAL A 186 28.76 -44.73 -11.62
CA VAL A 186 27.63 -45.47 -12.18
C VAL A 186 26.52 -45.73 -11.15
N ALA A 187 25.27 -45.71 -11.65
CA ALA A 187 24.03 -45.97 -10.93
C ALA A 187 24.02 -47.26 -10.10
N PRO A 188 23.16 -47.31 -9.06
CA PRO A 188 22.04 -48.23 -9.15
C PRO A 188 20.70 -47.52 -8.97
N THR A 189 19.71 -47.99 -9.74
CA THR A 189 18.32 -47.57 -9.75
C THR A 189 17.71 -47.51 -8.34
N PRO A 190 17.22 -46.35 -7.87
CA PRO A 190 16.33 -46.32 -6.72
C PRO A 190 14.93 -46.74 -7.15
N THR A 191 14.38 -47.70 -6.41
CA THR A 191 12.97 -48.08 -6.40
C THR A 191 12.06 -46.85 -6.23
N PRO A 192 10.90 -46.78 -6.89
CA PRO A 192 9.96 -45.68 -6.69
C PRO A 192 9.38 -45.78 -5.27
N THR A 193 9.84 -44.92 -4.38
CA THR A 193 9.15 -44.64 -3.11
C THR A 193 7.97 -43.74 -3.46
N THR A 194 6.77 -44.31 -3.42
CA THR A 194 5.50 -43.59 -3.57
C THR A 194 5.41 -42.49 -2.51
N ALA A 195 5.55 -41.24 -2.93
CA ALA A 195 5.13 -40.10 -2.13
C ALA A 195 3.61 -40.21 -1.91
N PRO A 196 3.10 -40.08 -0.67
CA PRO A 196 1.66 -40.03 -0.45
C PRO A 196 1.07 -38.86 -1.24
N ALA A 197 0.01 -39.16 -2.00
CA ALA A 197 -0.69 -38.18 -2.81
C ALA A 197 -1.11 -36.97 -1.94
N PRO A 198 -1.02 -35.74 -2.46
CA PRO A 198 -1.56 -34.57 -1.77
C PRO A 198 -3.05 -34.80 -1.50
N ALA A 199 -3.50 -34.48 -0.28
CA ALA A 199 -4.91 -34.52 0.06
C ALA A 199 -5.71 -33.72 -1.00
N PRO A 200 -6.87 -34.23 -1.45
CA PRO A 200 -7.66 -33.55 -2.45
C PRO A 200 -7.99 -32.13 -1.97
N ALA A 201 -7.83 -31.16 -2.86
CA ALA A 201 -8.21 -29.78 -2.58
C ALA A 201 -9.68 -29.74 -2.16
N ARG A 202 -9.97 -29.10 -1.02
CA ARG A 202 -11.35 -28.95 -0.54
C ARG A 202 -12.17 -28.20 -1.59
N SER A 203 -13.39 -28.66 -1.82
CA SER A 203 -14.26 -28.05 -2.82
C SER A 203 -14.67 -26.63 -2.38
N LEU A 204 -14.95 -25.75 -3.34
CA LEU A 204 -15.42 -24.39 -3.07
C LEU A 204 -16.69 -24.39 -2.20
N THR A 205 -17.58 -25.36 -2.43
CA THR A 205 -18.83 -25.54 -1.68
C THR A 205 -18.58 -25.83 -0.21
N ASP A 206 -17.58 -26.65 0.12
CA ASP A 206 -17.23 -26.98 1.51
C ASP A 206 -16.70 -25.76 2.26
N LEU A 207 -15.90 -24.93 1.58
CA LEU A 207 -15.35 -23.70 2.13
C LEU A 207 -16.43 -22.65 2.39
N LEU A 208 -17.41 -22.52 1.48
CA LEU A 208 -18.55 -21.62 1.68
C LEU A 208 -19.44 -22.09 2.84
N ALA A 209 -19.66 -23.40 2.98
CA ALA A 209 -20.41 -23.96 4.10
C ALA A 209 -19.68 -23.83 5.45
N GLU A 210 -18.34 -23.79 5.46
CA GLU A 210 -17.54 -23.49 6.66
C GLU A 210 -17.63 -22.02 7.04
N LEU A 211 -17.58 -21.12 6.06
CA LEU A 211 -17.76 -19.68 6.27
C LEU A 211 -19.16 -19.33 6.80
N ASP A 212 -20.21 -19.98 6.29
CA ASP A 212 -21.57 -19.79 6.81
C ASP A 212 -21.72 -20.28 8.26
N ARG A 213 -20.97 -21.32 8.65
CA ARG A 213 -20.91 -21.77 10.05
C ARG A 213 -20.16 -20.80 10.97
N LEU A 214 -19.14 -20.11 10.44
CA LEU A 214 -18.38 -19.08 11.16
C LEU A 214 -19.15 -17.77 11.29
N ARG A 215 -20.09 -17.51 10.37
CA ARG A 215 -21.02 -16.39 10.42
C ARG A 215 -22.17 -16.74 11.38
N GLY A 216 -21.88 -16.71 12.69
CA GLY A 216 -22.81 -17.13 13.74
C GLY A 216 -24.25 -16.58 13.56
N PRO A 217 -25.28 -17.39 13.83
CA PRO A 217 -26.66 -16.97 13.66
C PRO A 217 -27.11 -16.00 14.78
N GLY A 218 -27.53 -14.79 14.40
CA GLY A 218 -28.83 -14.30 14.88
C GLY A 218 -28.98 -13.57 16.21
N ASN A 219 -27.97 -12.91 16.79
CA ASN A 219 -28.18 -12.08 18.00
C ASN A 219 -28.15 -10.55 17.78
N VAL A 220 -28.53 -10.05 16.59
CA VAL A 220 -28.72 -8.60 16.35
C VAL A 220 -30.20 -8.18 16.38
N LYS A 221 -31.08 -8.98 17.02
CA LYS A 221 -32.51 -8.63 17.19
C LYS A 221 -33.00 -8.79 18.63
N ALA A 222 -32.18 -8.39 19.58
CA ALA A 222 -32.62 -8.14 20.94
C ALA A 222 -31.84 -6.97 21.54
N GLN A 223 -32.09 -5.77 21.03
CA GLN A 223 -32.06 -4.49 21.74
C GLN A 223 -32.73 -3.42 20.89
#